data_AF-F4H8L9-F1
#
_entry.id   AF-F4H8L9-F1
#
_cell.length_a   1.000
_cell.length_b   1.000
_cell.length_c   1.000
_cell.angle_alpha   90.00
_cell.angle_beta   90.00
_cell.angle_gamma   90.00
#
_symmetry.space_group_name_H-M   'P 1'
#
loop_
_entity.id
_entity.type
_entity.pdbx_description
1 polymer ?
#
loop_
_entity_poly.entity_id
_entity_poly.type
_entity_poly.pdbx_seq_one_letter_code
_entity_poly.pdbx_strand_id
1 'polypeptide(L)'
;MVTSEKSLAPAPAAATAAPAAQAPRRRRLSVSAPTLTFIGRRLLSSAVVLLGATFIVYMLLAYALDPLEDLYASSAPNKEQLIEARIRALDLDTPPVIRYFKWLAGVLGYLVGRGTLGESWVTSQQVTDLLASAIPSTVQLVGGATVLAVVLGITVGIASALRQYTGFDYSVTFLSFVLYSLPSFWVAVLLKLWGAIGFNDFLADPTMSTLTIVLLAVLSGLLWQVLVGGNLRRRLITFGMSAVASGLVLFGVLQSGWLLDPSLGMAGIAVLGAAAAVGLTAMTTGLRNRRALYSALTVVVIGVALWFPLKYVFVAPGFNGTWVLGLAVLAVVVGLVVGRLFGGPDYGQSMRNAAITAFVVAGLIYVDRVMDVWKPYTDSSYINGRPIATIGSQTPGLNGDYWVETLDRFTHLILPTIALILISFASYTRYSRASLLEVMNQDYIRTARAKGLPERVVTVRHAFRNALIPLATIIPLDIAALFGGAIITERIFSWSGMGSLFIHSLGAKDADPIMGYFLVVGTLLVLANIVVDFVYAALDPRIRVNA
;
A
#
# COMPACT_ATOMS: atom_id res chain seq x y z
N MET A 1 -83.08 -26.57 9.77
CA MET A 1 -83.85 -27.81 9.55
C MET A 1 -84.51 -27.66 8.18
N VAL A 2 -84.36 -28.49 7.15
CA VAL A 2 -83.77 -29.82 6.92
C VAL A 2 -83.58 -29.98 5.39
N THR A 3 -82.69 -30.91 5.00
CA THR A 3 -82.55 -31.63 3.71
C THR A 3 -81.95 -30.95 2.46
N SER A 4 -80.71 -31.38 2.22
CA SER A 4 -80.06 -31.81 0.96
C SER A 4 -80.94 -32.05 -0.27
N GLU A 5 -80.50 -31.53 -1.42
CA GLU A 5 -80.62 -32.25 -2.69
C GLU A 5 -79.38 -32.02 -3.57
N LYS A 6 -78.90 -33.11 -4.16
CA LYS A 6 -77.67 -33.25 -4.95
C LYS A 6 -78.11 -33.57 -6.38
N SER A 7 -77.70 -32.80 -7.38
CA SER A 7 -77.89 -33.14 -8.80
C SER A 7 -76.67 -32.73 -9.64
N LEU A 8 -76.47 -33.48 -10.72
CA LEU A 8 -75.22 -33.79 -11.43
C LEU A 8 -74.61 -32.64 -12.27
N ALA A 9 -73.30 -32.80 -12.54
CA ALA A 9 -72.41 -31.95 -13.32
C ALA A 9 -72.62 -31.97 -14.84
N PRO A 10 -71.96 -31.04 -15.55
CA PRO A 10 -71.22 -31.40 -16.77
C PRO A 10 -69.75 -30.92 -16.75
N ALA A 11 -68.88 -31.66 -17.46
CA ALA A 11 -67.45 -31.37 -17.68
C ALA A 11 -67.23 -30.41 -18.88
N PRO A 12 -65.98 -30.08 -19.28
CA PRO A 12 -64.93 -29.38 -18.55
C PRO A 12 -64.61 -28.03 -19.24
N ALA A 13 -64.43 -26.95 -18.48
CA ALA A 13 -63.99 -25.67 -19.03
C ALA A 13 -62.47 -25.50 -18.88
N ALA A 14 -61.85 -25.18 -20.01
CA ALA A 14 -60.43 -24.93 -20.27
C ALA A 14 -59.58 -24.39 -19.11
N ALA A 15 -58.39 -24.99 -18.98
CA ALA A 15 -57.29 -24.51 -18.14
C ALA A 15 -56.93 -23.04 -18.45
N THR A 16 -57.32 -22.13 -17.56
CA THR A 16 -56.73 -20.79 -17.51
C THR A 16 -55.42 -20.86 -16.74
N ALA A 17 -54.31 -20.82 -17.49
CA ALA A 17 -52.98 -20.71 -16.95
C ALA A 17 -52.87 -19.52 -15.97
N ALA A 18 -52.37 -19.78 -14.77
CA ALA A 18 -51.94 -18.74 -13.85
C ALA A 18 -50.87 -17.86 -14.54
N PRO A 19 -50.91 -16.52 -14.37
CA PRO A 19 -49.88 -15.67 -14.97
C PRO A 19 -48.53 -16.06 -14.37
N ALA A 20 -47.58 -16.39 -15.26
CA ALA A 20 -46.22 -16.73 -14.90
C ALA A 20 -45.64 -15.64 -13.98
N ALA A 21 -45.10 -16.06 -12.84
CA ALA A 21 -44.32 -15.20 -11.96
C ALA A 21 -43.22 -14.53 -12.78
N GLN A 22 -43.33 -13.21 -12.98
CA GLN A 22 -42.33 -12.44 -13.70
C GLN A 22 -41.00 -12.57 -12.95
N ALA A 23 -40.01 -13.15 -13.62
CA ALA A 23 -38.64 -13.19 -13.13
C ALA A 23 -38.20 -11.76 -12.74
N PRO A 24 -37.44 -11.57 -11.64
CA PRO A 24 -37.03 -10.24 -11.22
C PRO A 24 -36.24 -9.59 -12.36
N ARG A 25 -36.85 -8.59 -13.02
CA ARG A 25 -36.17 -7.76 -14.01
C ARG A 25 -34.93 -7.22 -13.33
N ARG A 26 -33.75 -7.65 -13.77
CA ARG A 26 -32.46 -7.08 -13.36
C ARG A 26 -32.52 -5.59 -13.67
N ARG A 27 -32.80 -4.79 -12.65
CA ARG A 27 -32.79 -3.33 -12.74
C ARG A 27 -31.35 -2.94 -13.08
N ARG A 28 -31.09 -2.63 -14.34
CA ARG A 28 -29.82 -2.02 -14.75
C ARG A 28 -29.68 -0.75 -13.90
N LEU A 29 -28.54 -0.60 -13.23
CA LEU A 29 -28.17 0.61 -12.50
C LEU A 29 -28.08 1.76 -13.50
N SER A 30 -29.19 2.40 -13.82
CA SER A 30 -29.18 3.70 -14.48
C SER A 30 -28.79 4.71 -13.42
N VAL A 31 -27.64 5.37 -13.61
CA VAL A 31 -27.22 6.52 -12.80
C VAL A 31 -28.38 7.53 -12.83
N SER A 32 -29.00 7.79 -11.68
CA SER A 32 -30.17 8.67 -11.60
C SER A 32 -29.74 10.12 -11.85
N ALA A 33 -30.51 10.90 -12.61
CA ALA A 33 -30.27 12.33 -12.83
C ALA A 33 -29.79 13.12 -11.59
N PRO A 34 -30.30 12.91 -10.35
CA PRO A 34 -29.79 13.56 -9.14
C PRO A 34 -28.31 13.27 -8.80
N THR A 35 -27.79 12.08 -9.11
CA THR A 35 -26.36 11.76 -8.85
C THR A 35 -25.44 12.50 -9.82
N LEU A 36 -25.84 12.66 -11.08
CA LEU A 36 -25.10 13.46 -12.07
C LEU A 36 -25.08 14.95 -11.71
N THR A 37 -26.20 15.50 -11.21
CA THR A 37 -26.26 16.90 -10.76
C THR A 37 -25.36 17.15 -9.54
N PHE A 38 -25.33 16.22 -8.58
CA PHE A 38 -24.45 16.31 -7.41
C PHE A 38 -22.98 16.28 -7.81
N ILE A 39 -22.57 15.30 -8.62
CA ILE A 39 -21.19 15.16 -9.12
C ILE A 39 -20.79 16.40 -9.94
N GLY A 40 -21.67 16.89 -10.83
CA GLY A 40 -21.42 18.09 -11.63
C GLY A 40 -21.20 19.34 -10.78
N ARG A 41 -22.03 19.57 -9.74
CA ARG A 41 -21.84 20.69 -8.79
C ARG A 41 -20.52 20.55 -8.03
N ARG A 42 -20.19 19.34 -7.58
CA ARG A 42 -18.93 19.05 -6.89
C ARG A 42 -17.73 19.36 -7.78
N LEU A 43 -17.71 18.80 -9.00
CA LEU A 43 -16.66 19.05 -9.99
C LEU A 43 -16.48 20.53 -10.28
N LEU A 44 -17.57 21.27 -10.46
CA LEU A 44 -17.50 22.71 -10.67
C LEU A 44 -16.89 23.43 -9.46
N SER A 45 -17.36 23.13 -8.23
CA SER A 45 -16.80 23.73 -7.02
C SER A 45 -15.32 23.41 -6.83
N SER A 46 -14.91 22.16 -7.10
CA SER A 46 -13.52 21.73 -7.02
C SER A 46 -12.64 22.38 -8.10
N ALA A 47 -13.16 22.55 -9.32
CA ALA A 47 -12.45 23.26 -10.38
C ALA A 47 -12.26 24.74 -10.04
N VAL A 48 -13.27 25.41 -9.48
CA VAL A 48 -13.17 26.80 -9.02
C VAL A 48 -12.13 26.93 -7.91
N VAL A 49 -12.14 26.03 -6.92
CA VAL A 49 -11.14 26.00 -5.85
C VAL A 49 -9.74 25.76 -6.41
N LEU A 50 -9.57 24.81 -7.33
CA LEU A 50 -8.28 24.52 -7.95
C LEU A 50 -7.76 25.73 -8.73
N LEU A 51 -8.59 26.38 -9.55
CA LEU A 51 -8.25 27.58 -10.30
C LEU A 51 -7.88 28.75 -9.37
N GLY A 52 -8.63 28.95 -8.29
CA GLY A 52 -8.32 29.96 -7.28
C GLY A 52 -6.99 29.67 -6.58
N ALA A 53 -6.75 28.41 -6.21
CA ALA A 53 -5.50 27.99 -5.59
C ALA A 53 -4.30 28.17 -6.53
N THR A 54 -4.38 27.73 -7.79
CA THR A 54 -3.31 27.91 -8.77
C THR A 54 -3.07 29.38 -9.08
N PHE A 55 -4.12 30.21 -9.14
CA PHE A 55 -3.97 31.65 -9.31
C PHE A 55 -3.19 32.29 -8.15
N ILE A 56 -3.60 32.01 -6.91
CA ILE A 56 -2.92 32.53 -5.71
C ILE A 56 -1.46 32.08 -5.69
N VAL A 57 -1.21 30.79 -5.92
CA VAL A 57 0.15 30.23 -5.95
C VAL A 57 0.98 30.88 -7.05
N TYR A 58 0.45 31.04 -8.27
CA TYR A 58 1.17 31.69 -9.35
C TYR A 58 1.54 33.13 -9.00
N MET A 59 0.60 33.89 -8.43
CA MET A 59 0.89 35.26 -7.98
C MET A 59 1.99 35.28 -6.93
N LEU A 60 1.93 34.38 -5.93
CA LEU A 60 2.96 34.27 -4.91
C LEU A 60 4.32 33.96 -5.53
N LEU A 61 4.40 33.01 -6.48
CA LEU A 61 5.65 32.69 -7.17
C LEU A 61 6.18 33.87 -7.97
N ALA A 62 5.31 34.56 -8.71
CA ALA A 62 5.71 35.71 -9.54
C ALA A 62 6.23 36.90 -8.72
N TYR A 63 5.78 37.06 -7.48
CA TYR A 63 6.25 38.13 -6.58
C TYR A 63 7.39 37.69 -5.65
N ALA A 64 7.48 36.40 -5.29
CA ALA A 64 8.47 35.90 -4.36
C ALA A 64 9.75 35.38 -5.04
N LEU A 65 9.66 34.87 -6.27
CA LEU A 65 10.81 34.34 -7.01
C LEU A 65 11.41 35.40 -7.93
N ASP A 66 12.73 35.57 -7.85
CA ASP A 66 13.50 36.41 -8.77
C ASP A 66 14.44 35.55 -9.64
N PRO A 67 14.05 35.18 -10.87
CA PRO A 67 14.84 34.35 -11.77
C PRO A 67 16.09 35.06 -12.36
N LEU A 68 16.33 36.32 -11.99
CA LEU A 68 17.48 37.13 -12.45
C LEU A 68 18.57 37.28 -11.36
N GLU A 69 18.32 36.81 -10.14
CA GLU A 69 19.23 37.04 -9.00
C GLU A 69 20.66 36.51 -9.23
N ASP A 70 20.80 35.36 -9.90
CA ASP A 70 22.10 34.78 -10.28
C ASP A 70 22.86 35.70 -11.26
N LEU A 71 22.15 36.34 -12.18
CA LEU A 71 22.73 37.28 -13.14
C LEU A 71 23.10 38.60 -12.49
N TYR A 72 22.38 39.05 -11.46
CA TYR A 72 22.76 40.25 -10.69
C TYR A 72 24.10 40.08 -9.97
N ALA A 73 24.39 38.87 -9.47
CA ALA A 73 25.66 38.55 -8.83
C ALA A 73 26.81 38.27 -9.82
N SER A 74 26.52 38.06 -11.10
CA SER A 74 27.52 37.75 -12.12
C SER A 74 28.43 38.95 -12.44
N SER A 75 29.72 38.70 -12.67
CA SER A 75 30.71 39.68 -13.13
C SER A 75 30.97 39.63 -14.64
N ALA A 76 30.17 38.87 -15.38
CA ALA A 76 30.34 38.69 -16.82
C ALA A 76 30.20 40.03 -17.58
N PRO A 77 31.07 40.34 -18.56
CA PRO A 77 30.99 41.58 -19.34
C PRO A 77 29.66 41.75 -20.11
N ASN A 78 29.02 40.63 -20.47
CA ASN A 78 27.75 40.57 -21.18
C ASN A 78 26.53 40.38 -20.25
N LYS A 79 26.67 40.67 -18.94
CA LYS A 79 25.61 40.52 -17.94
C LYS A 79 24.28 41.15 -18.36
N GLU A 80 24.30 42.39 -18.84
CA GLU A 80 23.08 43.11 -19.23
C GLU A 80 22.35 42.40 -20.38
N GLN A 81 23.10 41.89 -21.36
CA GLN A 81 22.55 41.11 -22.47
C GLN A 81 21.91 39.80 -22.00
N LEU A 82 22.52 39.13 -21.02
CA LEU A 82 21.98 37.90 -20.43
C LEU A 82 20.68 38.17 -19.64
N ILE A 83 20.63 39.29 -18.92
CA ILE A 83 19.42 39.72 -18.18
C ILE A 83 18.28 39.98 -19.16
N GLU A 84 18.50 40.77 -20.21
CA GLU A 84 17.48 41.03 -21.22
C GLU A 84 17.03 39.75 -21.95
N ALA A 85 17.97 38.86 -22.28
CA ALA A 85 17.64 37.60 -22.92
C ALA A 85 16.72 36.75 -22.03
N ARG A 86 16.98 36.70 -20.71
CA ARG A 86 16.15 35.96 -19.76
C ARG A 86 14.80 36.63 -19.52
N ILE A 87 14.73 37.96 -19.47
CA ILE A 87 13.47 38.72 -19.40
C ILE A 87 12.57 38.37 -20.59
N ARG A 88 13.12 38.39 -21.81
CA ARG A 88 12.39 38.04 -23.03
C ARG A 88 11.98 36.56 -23.08
N ALA A 89 12.85 35.65 -22.65
CA ALA A 89 12.56 34.22 -22.65
C ALA A 89 11.44 33.83 -21.67
N LEU A 90 11.39 34.47 -20.49
CA LEU A 90 10.41 34.18 -19.44
C LEU A 90 9.20 35.13 -19.44
N ASP A 91 9.13 36.04 -20.42
CA ASP A 91 8.07 37.04 -20.58
C ASP A 91 7.87 37.92 -19.32
N LEU A 92 8.97 38.27 -18.64
CA LEU A 92 8.94 38.96 -17.33
C LEU A 92 8.41 40.40 -17.41
N ASP A 93 8.44 41.01 -18.59
CA ASP A 93 7.91 42.37 -18.82
C ASP A 93 6.38 42.42 -18.73
N THR A 94 5.70 41.27 -18.83
CA THR A 94 4.23 41.23 -18.75
C THR A 94 3.75 41.09 -17.30
N PRO A 95 2.66 41.79 -16.93
CA PRO A 95 2.10 41.69 -15.59
C PRO A 95 1.79 40.23 -15.20
N PRO A 96 2.11 39.81 -13.95
CA PRO A 96 1.93 38.43 -13.48
C PRO A 96 0.53 37.86 -13.72
N VAL A 97 -0.51 38.68 -13.56
CA VAL A 97 -1.91 38.29 -13.79
C VAL A 97 -2.11 37.81 -15.23
N ILE A 98 -1.55 38.51 -16.20
CA ILE A 98 -1.66 38.14 -17.62
C ILE A 98 -0.87 36.87 -17.90
N ARG A 99 0.34 36.74 -17.32
CA ARG A 99 1.16 35.53 -17.45
C ARG A 99 0.46 34.28 -16.92
N TYR A 100 -0.26 34.39 -15.79
CA TYR A 100 -1.08 33.30 -15.29
C TYR A 100 -2.13 32.85 -16.32
N PHE A 101 -2.85 33.78 -16.95
CA PHE A 101 -3.85 33.41 -17.96
C PHE A 101 -3.23 32.83 -19.23
N LYS A 102 -2.02 33.27 -19.62
CA LYS A 102 -1.24 32.63 -20.69
C LYS A 102 -0.87 31.19 -20.32
N TRP A 103 -0.35 30.97 -19.12
CA TRP A 103 -0.04 29.64 -18.60
C TRP A 103 -1.29 28.75 -18.55
N LEU A 104 -2.40 29.26 -17.99
CA LEU A 104 -3.68 28.55 -17.92
C LEU A 104 -4.24 28.21 -19.31
N ALA A 105 -4.10 29.09 -20.30
CA ALA A 105 -4.47 28.78 -21.68
C ALA A 105 -3.63 27.62 -22.24
N GLY A 106 -2.34 27.56 -21.92
CA GLY A 106 -1.47 26.41 -22.20
C GLY A 106 -1.97 25.13 -21.57
N VAL A 107 -2.34 25.16 -20.28
CA VAL A 107 -2.93 24.02 -19.57
C VAL A 107 -4.25 23.57 -20.20
N LEU A 108 -5.16 24.49 -20.49
CA LEU A 108 -6.44 24.17 -21.14
C LEU A 108 -6.26 23.62 -22.56
N GLY A 109 -5.11 23.89 -23.19
CA GLY A 109 -4.73 23.28 -24.46
C GLY A 109 -4.70 21.74 -24.42
N TYR A 110 -4.51 21.10 -23.26
CA TYR A 110 -4.59 19.63 -23.14
C TYR A 110 -5.99 19.10 -23.49
N LEU A 111 -7.04 19.89 -23.32
CA LEU A 111 -8.41 19.52 -23.70
C LEU A 111 -8.59 19.42 -25.23
N VAL A 112 -7.74 20.09 -26.00
CA VAL A 112 -7.79 20.16 -27.48
C VAL A 112 -6.57 19.44 -28.11
N GLY A 113 -5.76 18.75 -27.31
CA GLY A 113 -4.59 18.00 -27.79
C GLY A 113 -3.35 18.85 -28.13
N ARG A 114 -3.31 20.13 -27.72
CA ARG A 114 -2.16 21.05 -27.92
C ARG A 114 -1.72 21.71 -26.60
N GLY A 115 -1.77 20.96 -25.51
CA GLY A 115 -1.47 21.49 -24.18
C GLY A 115 0.02 21.64 -23.90
N THR A 116 0.37 22.66 -23.13
CA THR A 116 1.71 22.84 -22.57
C THR A 116 1.61 23.28 -21.11
N LEU A 117 2.51 22.77 -20.27
CA LEU A 117 2.68 23.23 -18.88
C LEU A 117 3.81 24.26 -18.75
N GLY A 118 4.43 24.64 -19.86
CA GLY A 118 5.64 25.44 -19.90
C GLY A 118 6.90 24.59 -20.10
N GLU A 119 8.04 25.27 -20.10
CA GLU A 119 9.36 24.68 -20.26
C GLU A 119 10.24 25.14 -19.10
N SER A 120 11.00 24.21 -18.52
CA SER A 120 11.97 24.57 -17.50
C SER A 120 13.09 25.37 -18.15
N TRP A 121 13.29 26.61 -17.71
CA TRP A 121 14.36 27.45 -18.26
C TRP A 121 15.76 27.00 -17.84
N VAL A 122 15.84 26.15 -16.82
CA VAL A 122 17.09 25.59 -16.28
C VAL A 122 17.52 24.36 -17.05
N THR A 123 16.58 23.45 -17.34
CA THR A 123 16.87 22.17 -17.99
C THR A 123 16.54 22.16 -19.49
N SER A 124 15.84 23.18 -19.99
CA SER A 124 15.27 23.24 -21.36
C SER A 124 14.43 22.02 -21.72
N GLN A 125 13.79 21.41 -20.70
CA GLN A 125 12.88 20.28 -20.85
C GLN A 125 11.44 20.72 -20.65
N GLN A 126 10.53 20.08 -21.38
CA GLN A 126 9.11 20.32 -21.18
C GLN A 126 8.70 19.85 -19.78
N VAL A 127 7.88 20.66 -19.10
CA VAL A 127 7.40 20.34 -17.75
C VAL A 127 6.61 19.02 -17.74
N THR A 128 5.93 18.67 -18.83
CA THR A 128 5.28 17.36 -18.97
C THR A 128 6.22 16.19 -18.83
N ASP A 129 7.42 16.27 -19.38
CA ASP A 129 8.38 15.16 -19.37
C ASP A 129 9.03 15.03 -17.99
N LEU A 130 9.30 16.18 -17.35
CA LEU A 130 9.74 16.25 -15.96
C LEU A 130 8.70 15.62 -15.01
N LEU A 131 7.41 15.91 -15.22
CA LEU A 131 6.34 15.31 -14.43
C LEU A 131 6.14 13.82 -14.76
N ALA A 132 6.21 13.43 -16.04
CA ALA A 132 6.03 12.04 -16.46
C ALA A 132 7.11 11.11 -15.88
N SER A 133 8.32 11.62 -15.65
CA SER A 133 9.40 10.89 -14.97
C SER A 133 9.26 10.91 -13.44
N ALA A 134 8.79 12.01 -12.86
CA ALA A 134 8.67 12.16 -11.40
C ALA A 134 7.43 11.49 -10.78
N ILE A 135 6.28 11.52 -11.47
CA ILE A 135 5.00 11.00 -10.94
C ILE A 135 5.10 9.52 -10.57
N PRO A 136 5.57 8.59 -11.45
CA PRO A 136 5.60 7.17 -11.12
C PRO A 136 6.45 6.88 -9.88
N SER A 137 7.57 7.57 -9.72
CA SER A 137 8.46 7.43 -8.56
C SER A 137 7.76 7.81 -7.24
N THR A 138 7.00 8.91 -7.22
CA THR A 138 6.21 9.30 -6.03
C THR A 138 5.04 8.35 -5.82
N VAL A 139 4.34 7.93 -6.88
CA VAL A 139 3.23 6.96 -6.78
C VAL A 139 3.70 5.64 -6.18
N GLN A 140 4.83 5.11 -6.63
CA GLN A 140 5.39 3.86 -6.15
C GLN A 140 5.74 3.94 -4.66
N LEU A 141 6.44 5.02 -4.27
CA LEU A 141 6.87 5.24 -2.90
C LEU A 141 5.67 5.47 -1.96
N VAL A 142 4.84 6.48 -2.26
CA VAL A 142 3.70 6.88 -1.42
C VAL A 142 2.63 5.79 -1.44
N GLY A 143 2.24 5.32 -2.62
CA GLY A 143 1.19 4.31 -2.75
C GLY A 143 1.54 3.01 -2.02
N GLY A 144 2.76 2.50 -2.20
CA GLY A 144 3.23 1.31 -1.50
C GLY A 144 3.23 1.48 0.02
N ALA A 145 3.80 2.59 0.51
CA ALA A 145 3.85 2.88 1.93
C ALA A 145 2.46 3.08 2.55
N THR A 146 1.55 3.79 1.88
CA THR A 146 0.20 4.05 2.41
C THR A 146 -0.62 2.77 2.47
N VAL A 147 -0.58 1.92 1.44
CA VAL A 147 -1.29 0.63 1.46
C VAL A 147 -0.83 -0.22 2.64
N LEU A 148 0.49 -0.34 2.83
CA LEU A 148 1.05 -1.07 3.96
C LEU A 148 0.68 -0.43 5.31
N ALA A 149 0.74 0.89 5.42
CA ALA A 149 0.38 1.61 6.64
C ALA A 149 -1.10 1.44 6.99
N VAL A 150 -2.00 1.49 6.00
CA VAL A 150 -3.43 1.25 6.17
C VAL A 150 -3.67 -0.17 6.66
N VAL A 151 -3.09 -1.18 5.98
CA VAL A 151 -3.27 -2.58 6.36
C VAL A 151 -2.75 -2.84 7.77
N LEU A 152 -1.53 -2.42 8.09
CA LEU A 152 -0.92 -2.62 9.40
C LEU A 152 -1.63 -1.82 10.49
N GLY A 153 -1.87 -0.53 10.26
CA GLY A 153 -2.49 0.36 11.25
C GLY A 153 -3.93 -0.03 11.56
N ILE A 154 -4.75 -0.34 10.56
CA ILE A 154 -6.12 -0.82 10.77
C ILE A 154 -6.12 -2.16 11.51
N THR A 155 -5.27 -3.10 11.09
CA THR A 155 -5.20 -4.42 11.72
C THR A 155 -4.80 -4.31 13.20
N VAL A 156 -3.75 -3.55 13.50
CA VAL A 156 -3.27 -3.36 14.87
C VAL A 156 -4.26 -2.56 15.70
N GLY A 157 -4.86 -1.49 15.17
CA GLY A 157 -5.83 -0.69 15.91
C GLY A 157 -7.13 -1.44 16.22
N ILE A 158 -7.60 -2.29 15.32
CA ILE A 158 -8.74 -3.20 15.57
C ILE A 158 -8.36 -4.26 16.61
N ALA A 159 -7.21 -4.91 16.45
CA ALA A 159 -6.75 -5.89 17.43
C ALA A 159 -6.63 -5.27 18.83
N SER A 160 -6.18 -4.02 18.89
CA SER A 160 -6.06 -3.24 20.13
C SER A 160 -7.44 -2.93 20.73
N ALA A 161 -8.39 -2.46 19.94
CA ALA A 161 -9.76 -2.21 20.38
C ALA A 161 -10.50 -3.48 20.85
N LEU A 162 -10.27 -4.63 20.21
CA LEU A 162 -10.85 -5.91 20.64
C LEU A 162 -10.23 -6.45 21.94
N ARG A 163 -9.02 -6.01 22.27
CA ARG A 163 -8.30 -6.36 23.50
C ARG A 163 -8.15 -5.13 24.40
N GLN A 164 -9.21 -4.33 24.50
CA GLN A 164 -9.22 -3.11 25.28
C GLN A 164 -8.78 -3.36 26.73
N TYR A 165 -8.00 -2.44 27.29
CA TYR A 165 -7.47 -2.49 28.66
C TYR A 165 -6.50 -3.66 28.94
N THR A 166 -5.97 -4.30 27.89
CA THR A 166 -4.91 -5.30 28.03
C THR A 166 -3.53 -4.67 27.85
N GLY A 167 -2.47 -5.39 28.24
CA GLY A 167 -1.09 -4.95 28.01
C GLY A 167 -0.79 -4.68 26.53
N PHE A 168 -1.40 -5.44 25.62
CA PHE A 168 -1.30 -5.20 24.18
C PHE A 168 -1.87 -3.82 23.78
N ASP A 169 -3.05 -3.46 24.28
CA ASP A 169 -3.70 -2.17 24.01
C ASP A 169 -2.85 -1.00 24.54
N TYR A 170 -2.39 -1.08 25.80
CA TYR A 170 -1.53 -0.05 26.38
C TYR A 170 -0.21 0.11 25.61
N SER A 171 0.44 -0.98 25.22
CA SER A 171 1.70 -0.92 24.47
C SER A 171 1.52 -0.37 23.06
N VAL A 172 0.49 -0.80 22.34
CA VAL A 172 0.17 -0.27 21.00
C VAL A 172 -0.17 1.21 21.08
N THR A 173 -0.96 1.61 22.08
CA THR A 173 -1.34 3.01 22.29
C THR A 173 -0.13 3.87 22.62
N PHE A 174 0.73 3.42 23.53
CA PHE A 174 1.99 4.10 23.87
C PHE A 174 2.90 4.24 22.64
N LEU A 175 3.14 3.14 21.92
CA LEU A 175 3.98 3.14 20.71
C LEU A 175 3.42 4.08 19.64
N SER A 176 2.09 4.06 19.43
CA SER A 176 1.42 4.97 18.50
C SER A 176 1.61 6.43 18.90
N PHE A 177 1.52 6.76 20.19
CA PHE A 177 1.78 8.12 20.65
C PHE A 177 3.24 8.54 20.44
N VAL A 178 4.21 7.67 20.74
CA VAL A 178 5.62 7.94 20.47
C VAL A 178 5.83 8.22 18.98
N LEU A 179 5.39 7.30 18.11
CA LEU A 179 5.54 7.45 16.65
C LEU A 179 4.86 8.71 16.11
N TYR A 180 3.67 9.04 16.61
CA TYR A 180 2.95 10.26 16.22
C TYR A 180 3.66 11.54 16.65
N SER A 181 4.41 11.50 17.75
CA SER A 181 5.10 12.67 18.31
C SER A 181 6.49 12.89 17.71
N LEU A 182 7.03 11.90 16.98
CA LEU A 182 8.32 11.98 16.35
C LEU A 182 8.24 12.75 15.02
N PRO A 183 9.08 13.76 14.79
CA PRO A 183 9.17 14.42 13.50
C PRO A 183 9.56 13.44 12.39
N SER A 184 8.89 13.52 11.24
CA SER A 184 9.11 12.62 10.10
C SER A 184 10.55 12.64 9.60
N PHE A 185 11.16 13.83 9.51
CA PHE A 185 12.55 13.99 9.08
C PHE A 185 13.52 13.31 10.04
N TRP A 186 13.25 13.34 11.35
CA TRP A 186 14.11 12.74 12.36
C TRP A 186 14.11 11.23 12.24
N VAL A 187 12.92 10.62 12.07
CA VAL A 187 12.79 9.17 11.82
C VAL A 187 13.53 8.77 10.55
N ALA A 188 13.38 9.52 9.46
CA ALA A 188 14.07 9.24 8.20
C ALA A 188 15.59 9.31 8.35
N VAL A 189 16.12 10.31 9.05
CA VAL A 189 17.57 10.44 9.31
C VAL A 189 18.09 9.30 10.18
N LEU A 190 17.35 8.89 11.22
CA LEU A 190 17.75 7.74 12.04
C LEU A 190 17.73 6.43 11.25
N LEU A 191 16.74 6.23 10.38
CA LEU A 191 16.69 5.06 9.50
C LEU A 191 17.88 5.06 8.54
N LYS A 192 18.30 6.21 8.02
CA LYS A 192 19.50 6.33 7.18
C LYS A 192 20.77 5.99 7.98
N LEU A 193 20.90 6.54 9.19
CA LEU A 193 22.10 6.35 10.02
C LEU A 193 22.23 4.92 10.54
N TRP A 194 21.19 4.39 11.17
CA TRP A 194 21.25 3.09 11.84
C TRP A 194 20.72 1.95 10.98
N GLY A 195 19.64 2.20 10.23
CA GLY A 195 18.99 1.19 9.38
C GLY A 195 19.70 0.93 8.05
N ALA A 196 20.50 1.89 7.57
CA ALA A 196 21.29 1.75 6.34
C ALA A 196 22.79 1.69 6.63
N ILE A 197 23.37 2.80 7.12
CA ILE A 197 24.83 2.94 7.24
C ILE A 197 25.34 1.95 8.29
N GLY A 198 24.84 2.02 9.52
CA GLY A 198 25.24 1.10 10.58
C GLY A 198 24.90 -0.36 10.28
N PHE A 199 23.79 -0.62 9.59
CA PHE A 199 23.44 -1.98 9.18
C PHE A 199 24.36 -2.53 8.08
N ASN A 200 24.73 -1.72 7.09
CA ASN A 200 25.71 -2.11 6.07
C ASN A 200 27.09 -2.34 6.68
N ASP A 201 27.51 -1.49 7.62
CA ASP A 201 28.77 -1.68 8.35
C ASP A 201 28.75 -2.99 9.16
N PHE A 202 27.61 -3.32 9.77
CA PHE A 202 27.39 -4.62 10.43
C PHE A 202 27.39 -5.79 9.44
N LEU A 203 26.81 -5.64 8.25
CA LEU A 203 26.81 -6.70 7.23
C LEU A 203 28.20 -6.99 6.68
N ALA A 204 29.13 -6.02 6.70
CA ALA A 204 30.50 -6.26 6.23
C ALA A 204 31.24 -7.29 7.12
N ASP A 205 30.96 -7.32 8.42
CA ASP A 205 31.44 -8.33 9.35
C ASP A 205 30.37 -8.60 10.44
N PRO A 206 29.43 -9.53 10.19
CA PRO A 206 28.26 -9.72 11.03
C PRO A 206 28.60 -10.50 12.30
N THR A 207 29.39 -9.88 13.18
CA THR A 207 29.73 -10.41 14.49
C THR A 207 28.97 -9.66 15.59
N MET A 208 28.42 -10.40 16.54
CA MET A 208 27.76 -9.84 17.72
C MET A 208 28.28 -10.51 18.98
N SER A 209 28.46 -9.72 20.04
CA SER A 209 28.80 -10.29 21.35
C SER A 209 27.66 -11.18 21.87
N THR A 210 27.99 -12.23 22.61
CA THR A 210 26.99 -13.11 23.24
C THR A 210 26.03 -12.31 24.13
N LEU A 211 26.52 -11.28 24.81
CA LEU A 211 25.70 -10.38 25.61
C LEU A 211 24.68 -9.62 24.75
N THR A 212 25.07 -9.11 23.58
CA THR A 212 24.16 -8.45 22.64
C THR A 212 23.07 -9.41 22.16
N ILE A 213 23.43 -10.65 21.82
CA ILE A 213 22.46 -11.67 21.40
C ILE A 213 21.46 -11.96 22.53
N VAL A 214 21.93 -12.13 23.76
CA VAL A 214 21.08 -12.37 24.93
C VAL A 214 20.16 -11.16 25.19
N LEU A 215 20.67 -9.93 25.10
CA LEU A 215 19.86 -8.73 25.26
C LEU A 215 18.77 -8.62 24.19
N LEU A 216 19.11 -8.81 22.91
CA LEU A 216 18.14 -8.80 21.82
C LEU A 216 17.10 -9.92 21.95
N ALA A 217 17.53 -11.10 22.38
CA ALA A 217 16.64 -12.22 22.68
C ALA A 217 15.65 -11.89 23.80
N VAL A 218 16.12 -11.30 24.90
CA VAL A 218 15.27 -10.86 26.01
C VAL A 218 14.29 -9.78 25.56
N LEU A 219 14.76 -8.79 24.80
CA LEU A 219 13.90 -7.73 24.25
C LEU A 219 12.81 -8.28 23.33
N SER A 220 13.17 -9.19 22.42
CA SER A 220 12.21 -9.93 21.58
C SER A 220 11.20 -10.70 22.45
N GLY A 221 11.69 -11.36 23.50
CA GLY A 221 10.85 -12.05 24.48
C GLY A 221 9.78 -11.15 25.11
N LEU A 222 10.19 -9.95 25.55
CA LEU A 222 9.29 -8.95 26.12
C LEU A 222 8.25 -8.49 25.10
N LEU A 223 8.65 -8.26 23.85
CA LEU A 223 7.74 -7.88 22.77
C LEU A 223 6.68 -8.95 22.50
N TRP A 224 7.08 -10.22 22.36
CA TRP A 224 6.17 -11.34 22.14
C TRP A 224 5.22 -11.56 23.32
N GLN A 225 5.70 -11.39 24.56
CA GLN A 225 4.88 -11.47 25.75
C GLN A 225 3.74 -10.43 25.74
N VAL A 226 4.04 -9.19 25.32
CA VAL A 226 3.04 -8.12 25.17
C VAL A 226 2.04 -8.46 24.07
N LEU A 227 2.50 -8.97 22.93
CA LEU A 227 1.67 -9.27 21.76
C LEU A 227 0.65 -10.40 22.02
N VAL A 228 1.09 -11.49 22.68
CA VAL A 228 0.25 -12.66 22.94
C VAL A 228 -0.74 -12.42 24.07
N GLY A 229 -0.34 -11.67 25.11
CA GLY A 229 -1.17 -11.38 26.28
C GLY A 229 -1.54 -12.62 27.12
N GLY A 230 -2.60 -12.49 27.94
CA GLY A 230 -3.08 -13.54 28.85
C GLY A 230 -2.57 -13.42 30.30
N ASN A 231 -2.78 -14.48 31.09
CA ASN A 231 -2.40 -14.55 32.51
C ASN A 231 -0.87 -14.51 32.69
N LEU A 232 -0.40 -14.15 33.89
CA LEU A 232 1.04 -14.02 34.20
C LEU A 232 1.83 -15.29 33.80
N ARG A 233 1.31 -16.49 34.09
CA ARG A 233 1.94 -17.75 33.68
C ARG A 233 2.12 -17.87 32.17
N ARG A 234 1.08 -17.58 31.39
CA ARG A 234 1.14 -17.62 29.91
C ARG A 234 2.13 -16.58 29.38
N ARG A 235 2.14 -15.39 29.98
CA ARG A 235 3.06 -14.31 29.64
C ARG A 235 4.52 -14.71 29.88
N LEU A 236 4.84 -15.29 31.04
CA LEU A 236 6.19 -15.77 31.36
C LEU A 236 6.63 -16.93 30.46
N ILE A 237 5.73 -17.86 30.14
CA ILE A 237 6.01 -18.95 29.18
C ILE A 237 6.29 -18.38 27.80
N THR A 238 5.44 -17.47 27.30
CA THR A 238 5.67 -16.80 26.01
C THR A 238 7.01 -16.09 26.00
N PHE A 239 7.33 -15.31 27.04
CA PHE A 239 8.60 -14.63 27.19
C PHE A 239 9.77 -15.60 27.10
N GLY A 240 9.80 -16.64 27.96
CA GLY A 240 10.90 -17.60 28.00
C GLY A 240 11.09 -18.33 26.67
N MET A 241 9.99 -18.84 26.08
CA MET A 241 10.06 -19.56 24.81
C MET A 241 10.51 -18.65 23.66
N SER A 242 9.96 -17.44 23.55
CA SER A 242 10.31 -16.52 22.46
C SER A 242 11.69 -15.91 22.61
N ALA A 243 12.17 -15.66 23.84
CA ALA A 243 13.54 -15.24 24.09
C ALA A 243 14.53 -16.33 23.69
N VAL A 244 14.33 -17.57 24.17
CA VAL A 244 15.20 -18.71 23.79
C VAL A 244 15.17 -18.92 22.28
N ALA A 245 13.98 -18.94 21.66
CA ALA A 245 13.85 -19.09 20.21
C ALA A 245 14.57 -17.96 19.45
N SER A 246 14.40 -16.71 19.86
CA SER A 246 15.06 -15.56 19.21
C SER A 246 16.58 -15.63 19.38
N GLY A 247 17.08 -16.00 20.55
CA GLY A 247 18.51 -16.16 20.81
C GLY A 247 19.12 -17.28 19.96
N LEU A 248 18.44 -18.43 19.86
CA LEU A 248 18.89 -19.55 19.01
C LEU A 248 18.87 -19.18 17.52
N VAL A 249 17.84 -18.48 17.06
CA VAL A 249 17.76 -18.02 15.67
C VAL A 249 18.86 -17.00 15.37
N LEU A 250 19.05 -15.99 16.22
CA LEU A 250 20.13 -15.00 16.03
C LEU A 250 21.50 -15.66 16.05
N PHE A 251 21.76 -16.54 17.01
CA PHE A 251 23.01 -17.30 17.06
C PHE A 251 23.21 -18.14 15.79
N GLY A 252 22.19 -18.89 15.36
CA GLY A 252 22.26 -19.71 14.14
C GLY A 252 22.49 -18.89 12.88
N VAL A 253 21.81 -17.76 12.73
CA VAL A 253 21.95 -16.84 11.58
C VAL A 253 23.38 -16.26 11.50
N LEU A 254 23.95 -15.87 12.64
CA LEU A 254 25.32 -15.33 12.70
C LEU A 254 26.37 -16.42 12.42
N GLN A 255 26.22 -17.62 13.00
CA GLN A 255 27.19 -18.71 12.83
C GLN A 255 27.16 -19.34 11.43
N SER A 256 25.99 -19.38 10.79
CA SER A 256 25.84 -19.94 9.44
C SER A 256 26.26 -18.99 8.32
N GLY A 257 26.52 -17.71 8.62
CA GLY A 257 26.77 -16.70 7.61
C GLY A 257 25.53 -16.35 6.76
N TRP A 258 24.33 -16.70 7.23
CA TRP A 258 23.08 -16.53 6.48
C TRP A 258 22.79 -15.05 6.12
N LEU A 259 23.31 -14.09 6.88
CA LEU A 259 23.18 -12.66 6.55
C LEU A 259 23.96 -12.26 5.28
N LEU A 260 25.04 -12.97 4.96
CA LEU A 260 25.88 -12.70 3.80
C LEU A 260 25.37 -13.43 2.55
N ASP A 261 24.80 -14.63 2.73
CA ASP A 261 24.28 -15.49 1.66
C ASP A 261 22.92 -16.09 2.06
N PRO A 262 21.86 -15.27 2.11
CA PRO A 262 20.55 -15.71 2.56
C PRO A 262 19.92 -16.70 1.59
N SER A 263 19.33 -17.77 2.12
CA SER A 263 18.45 -18.67 1.37
C SER A 263 17.46 -19.37 2.31
N LEU A 264 16.26 -19.67 1.84
CA LEU A 264 15.30 -20.54 2.54
C LEU A 264 15.62 -22.01 2.24
N GLY A 265 15.98 -22.30 1.00
CA GLY A 265 16.19 -23.64 0.48
C GLY A 265 14.94 -24.52 0.52
N MET A 266 15.11 -25.79 0.14
CA MET A 266 14.01 -26.78 0.17
C MET A 266 13.42 -26.95 1.58
N ALA A 267 14.27 -26.99 2.60
CA ALA A 267 13.86 -27.21 3.99
C ALA A 267 13.05 -26.02 4.53
N GLY A 268 13.49 -24.78 4.29
CA GLY A 268 12.76 -23.59 4.69
C GLY A 268 11.39 -23.50 4.01
N ILE A 269 11.32 -23.77 2.70
CA ILE A 269 10.05 -23.80 1.95
C ILE A 269 9.12 -24.91 2.46
N ALA A 270 9.66 -26.10 2.78
CA ALA A 270 8.86 -27.19 3.33
C ALA A 270 8.24 -26.82 4.69
N VAL A 271 9.04 -26.26 5.61
CA VAL A 271 8.57 -25.89 6.95
C VAL A 271 7.59 -24.72 6.90
N LEU A 272 7.95 -23.63 6.23
CA LEU A 272 7.10 -22.44 6.12
C LEU A 272 5.84 -22.72 5.30
N GLY A 273 5.96 -23.49 4.22
CA GLY A 273 4.84 -23.94 3.41
C GLY A 273 3.88 -24.83 4.19
N ALA A 274 4.39 -25.80 4.97
CA ALA A 274 3.55 -26.64 5.83
C ALA A 274 2.86 -25.84 6.93
N ALA A 275 3.57 -24.90 7.56
CA ALA A 275 2.98 -23.99 8.55
C ALA A 275 1.88 -23.13 7.93
N ALA A 276 2.10 -22.58 6.74
CA ALA A 276 1.10 -21.83 5.99
C ALA A 276 -0.11 -22.69 5.61
N ALA A 277 0.10 -23.91 5.13
CA ALA A 277 -0.95 -24.86 4.80
C ALA A 277 -1.84 -25.17 6.02
N VAL A 278 -1.23 -25.47 7.17
CA VAL A 278 -1.96 -25.74 8.43
C VAL A 278 -2.70 -24.49 8.90
N GLY A 279 -2.05 -23.33 8.91
CA GLY A 279 -2.65 -22.06 9.34
C GLY A 279 -3.84 -21.65 8.47
N LEU A 280 -3.68 -21.68 7.15
CA LEU A 280 -4.75 -21.37 6.19
C LEU A 280 -5.92 -22.35 6.32
N THR A 281 -5.63 -23.64 6.47
CA THR A 281 -6.68 -24.65 6.69
C THR A 281 -7.42 -24.38 8.00
N ALA A 282 -6.71 -24.05 9.08
CA ALA A 282 -7.32 -23.73 10.38
C ALA A 282 -8.24 -22.50 10.30
N MET A 283 -7.84 -21.49 9.54
CA MET A 283 -8.59 -20.23 9.40
C MET A 283 -9.80 -20.34 8.47
N THR A 284 -9.71 -21.14 7.41
CA THR A 284 -10.71 -21.18 6.34
C THR A 284 -11.72 -22.31 6.49
N THR A 285 -11.25 -23.55 6.61
CA THR A 285 -12.11 -24.77 6.62
C THR A 285 -12.12 -25.47 7.98
N GLY A 286 -11.24 -25.06 8.90
CA GLY A 286 -10.98 -25.74 10.16
C GLY A 286 -10.14 -27.01 9.99
N LEU A 287 -9.32 -27.33 10.99
CA LEU A 287 -8.41 -28.49 10.97
C LEU A 287 -9.12 -29.86 10.97
N ARG A 288 -10.43 -29.87 11.23
CA ARG A 288 -11.26 -31.10 11.16
C ARG A 288 -11.47 -31.57 9.73
N ASN A 289 -11.40 -30.67 8.74
CA ASN A 289 -11.51 -31.04 7.33
C ASN A 289 -10.17 -31.63 6.83
N ARG A 290 -9.99 -32.94 7.00
CA ARG A 290 -8.75 -33.65 6.63
C ARG A 290 -8.44 -33.58 5.13
N ARG A 291 -9.46 -33.58 4.27
CA ARG A 291 -9.25 -33.48 2.81
C ARG A 291 -8.69 -32.13 2.41
N ALA A 292 -9.22 -31.04 2.96
CA ALA A 292 -8.68 -29.70 2.74
C ALA A 292 -7.24 -29.58 3.25
N LEU A 293 -6.94 -30.14 4.43
CA LEU A 293 -5.58 -30.17 4.99
C LEU A 293 -4.61 -30.95 4.11
N TYR A 294 -4.96 -32.18 3.72
CA TYR A 294 -4.10 -33.01 2.89
C TYR A 294 -3.88 -32.42 1.51
N SER A 295 -4.92 -31.85 0.88
CA SER A 295 -4.76 -31.15 -0.40
C SER A 295 -3.76 -29.99 -0.32
N ALA A 296 -3.80 -29.19 0.76
CA ALA A 296 -2.85 -28.10 0.97
C ALA A 296 -1.43 -28.61 1.25
N LEU A 297 -1.27 -29.67 2.05
CA LEU A 297 0.04 -30.28 2.32
C LEU A 297 0.63 -30.93 1.04
N THR A 298 -0.19 -31.55 0.19
CA THR A 298 0.26 -32.07 -1.10
C THR A 298 0.78 -30.95 -2.00
N VAL A 299 0.12 -29.79 -2.01
CA VAL A 299 0.63 -28.61 -2.74
C VAL A 299 2.00 -28.17 -2.23
N VAL A 300 2.25 -28.20 -0.92
CA VAL A 300 3.57 -27.88 -0.35
C VAL A 300 4.62 -28.87 -0.85
N VAL A 301 4.33 -30.17 -0.84
CA VAL A 301 5.23 -31.20 -1.36
C VAL A 301 5.54 -30.97 -2.85
N ILE A 302 4.53 -30.65 -3.66
CA ILE A 302 4.72 -30.31 -5.07
C ILE A 302 5.62 -29.07 -5.20
N GLY A 303 5.38 -28.02 -4.42
CA GLY A 303 6.21 -26.81 -4.47
C GLY A 303 7.67 -27.08 -4.08
N VAL A 304 7.92 -27.90 -3.06
CA VAL A 304 9.27 -28.33 -2.67
C VAL A 304 9.94 -29.14 -3.79
N ALA A 305 9.20 -30.04 -4.45
CA ALA A 305 9.72 -30.80 -5.58
C ALA A 305 10.01 -29.89 -6.80
N LEU A 306 9.19 -28.87 -7.02
CA LEU A 306 9.36 -27.90 -8.11
C LEU A 306 10.42 -26.83 -7.84
N TRP A 307 10.88 -26.67 -6.60
CA TRP A 307 11.89 -25.69 -6.23
C TRP A 307 13.16 -25.79 -7.08
N PHE A 308 13.68 -27.01 -7.26
CA PHE A 308 14.89 -27.26 -8.05
C PHE A 308 14.72 -26.98 -9.55
N PRO A 309 13.73 -27.56 -10.26
CA PRO A 309 13.56 -27.29 -11.68
C PRO A 309 13.23 -25.82 -11.98
N LEU A 310 12.53 -25.11 -11.08
CA LEU A 310 12.22 -23.69 -11.26
C LEU A 310 13.47 -22.80 -11.28
N LYS A 311 14.59 -23.21 -10.64
CA LYS A 311 15.84 -22.45 -10.73
C LYS A 311 16.34 -22.29 -12.16
N TYR A 312 16.14 -23.29 -13.02
CA TYR A 312 16.50 -23.20 -14.44
C TYR A 312 15.58 -22.27 -15.22
N VAL A 313 14.28 -22.25 -14.88
CA VAL A 313 13.30 -21.34 -15.50
C VAL A 313 13.61 -19.88 -15.15
N PHE A 314 13.99 -19.62 -13.90
CA PHE A 314 14.25 -18.25 -13.42
C PHE A 314 15.49 -17.59 -14.00
N VAL A 315 16.43 -18.36 -14.54
CA VAL A 315 17.66 -17.86 -15.19
C VAL A 315 17.52 -17.84 -16.72
N ALA A 316 16.36 -18.23 -17.26
CA ALA A 316 16.13 -18.22 -18.69
C ALA A 316 16.28 -16.80 -19.28
N PRO A 317 16.95 -16.64 -20.44
CA PRO A 317 17.04 -15.35 -21.11
C PRO A 317 15.65 -14.76 -21.38
N GLY A 318 15.45 -13.49 -21.04
CA GLY A 318 14.16 -12.81 -21.21
C GLY A 318 13.14 -13.05 -20.09
N PHE A 319 13.53 -13.70 -19.00
CA PHE A 319 12.71 -13.75 -17.78
C PHE A 319 12.43 -12.33 -17.27
N ASN A 320 11.17 -12.01 -17.01
CA ASN A 320 10.73 -10.69 -16.61
C ASN A 320 9.50 -10.79 -15.67
N GLY A 321 8.94 -9.64 -15.27
CA GLY A 321 7.78 -9.62 -14.38
C GLY A 321 6.53 -10.32 -14.92
N THR A 322 6.34 -10.44 -16.24
CA THR A 322 5.16 -11.13 -16.79
C THR A 322 5.26 -12.65 -16.63
N TRP A 323 6.48 -13.21 -16.70
CA TRP A 323 6.73 -14.61 -16.36
C TRP A 323 6.37 -14.91 -14.90
N VAL A 324 6.71 -14.02 -13.97
CA VAL A 324 6.36 -14.16 -12.55
C VAL A 324 4.84 -14.21 -12.36
N LEU A 325 4.11 -13.31 -13.03
CA LEU A 325 2.64 -13.32 -13.01
C LEU A 325 2.06 -14.61 -13.61
N GLY A 326 2.62 -15.08 -14.73
CA GLY A 326 2.23 -16.34 -15.36
C GLY A 326 2.43 -17.54 -14.43
N LEU A 327 3.57 -17.63 -13.76
CA LEU A 327 3.88 -18.69 -12.79
C LEU A 327 3.00 -18.61 -11.54
N ALA A 328 2.66 -17.41 -11.06
CA ALA A 328 1.74 -17.24 -9.95
C ALA A 328 0.31 -17.72 -10.30
N VAL A 329 -0.17 -17.40 -11.51
CA VAL A 329 -1.46 -17.90 -12.02
C VAL A 329 -1.42 -19.42 -12.18
N LEU A 330 -0.33 -19.95 -12.76
CA LEU A 330 -0.14 -21.40 -12.89
C LEU A 330 -0.16 -22.11 -11.53
N ALA A 331 0.52 -21.55 -10.52
CA ALA A 331 0.51 -22.10 -9.17
C ALA A 331 -0.91 -22.17 -8.59
N VAL A 332 -1.70 -21.12 -8.74
CA VAL A 332 -3.12 -21.10 -8.33
C VAL A 332 -3.91 -22.19 -9.06
N VAL A 333 -3.74 -22.34 -10.38
CA VAL A 333 -4.40 -23.37 -11.18
C VAL A 333 -4.01 -24.78 -10.71
N VAL A 334 -2.71 -25.03 -10.48
CA VAL A 334 -2.23 -26.31 -9.94
C VAL A 334 -2.88 -26.60 -8.58
N GLY A 335 -2.95 -25.60 -7.69
CA GLY A 335 -3.64 -25.75 -6.41
C GLY A 335 -5.13 -26.06 -6.56
N LEU A 336 -5.84 -25.42 -7.50
CA LEU A 336 -7.23 -25.74 -7.81
C LEU A 336 -7.39 -27.18 -8.32
N VAL A 337 -6.49 -27.65 -9.18
CA VAL A 337 -6.52 -29.03 -9.71
C VAL A 337 -6.26 -30.03 -8.59
N VAL A 338 -5.23 -29.83 -7.76
CA VAL A 338 -4.92 -30.71 -6.62
C VAL A 338 -6.11 -30.78 -5.66
N GLY A 339 -6.70 -29.64 -5.32
CA GLY A 339 -7.88 -29.61 -4.45
C GLY A 339 -9.10 -30.29 -5.06
N ARG A 340 -9.26 -30.28 -6.38
CA ARG A 340 -10.31 -31.01 -7.10
C ARG A 340 -10.07 -32.52 -7.07
N LEU A 341 -8.83 -32.96 -7.24
CA LEU A 341 -8.46 -34.39 -7.25
C LEU A 341 -8.70 -35.08 -5.91
N PHE A 342 -8.54 -34.38 -4.78
CA PHE A 342 -8.86 -34.91 -3.44
C PHE A 342 -10.37 -35.14 -3.21
N GLY A 343 -11.24 -34.58 -4.07
CA GLY A 343 -12.67 -34.92 -4.21
C GLY A 343 -13.58 -34.74 -2.97
N GLY A 344 -14.85 -35.07 -3.15
CA GLY A 344 -15.87 -35.09 -2.09
C GLY A 344 -17.05 -34.14 -2.30
N PRO A 345 -18.06 -34.17 -1.40
CA PRO A 345 -19.24 -33.30 -1.48
C PRO A 345 -18.89 -31.80 -1.49
N ASP A 346 -17.84 -31.41 -0.75
CA ASP A 346 -17.40 -30.02 -0.58
C ASP A 346 -16.08 -29.69 -1.30
N TYR A 347 -15.89 -30.19 -2.53
CA TYR A 347 -14.64 -30.00 -3.28
C TYR A 347 -14.22 -28.53 -3.44
N GLY A 348 -15.17 -27.59 -3.46
CA GLY A 348 -14.88 -26.15 -3.55
C GLY A 348 -14.07 -25.61 -2.36
N GLN A 349 -14.24 -26.17 -1.16
CA GLN A 349 -13.46 -25.76 0.02
C GLN A 349 -12.00 -26.20 -0.09
N SER A 350 -11.77 -27.46 -0.50
CA SER A 350 -10.43 -28.02 -0.72
C SER A 350 -9.71 -27.30 -1.86
N MET A 351 -10.40 -27.04 -2.97
CA MET A 351 -9.87 -26.26 -4.12
C MET A 351 -9.38 -24.88 -3.69
N ARG A 352 -10.22 -24.11 -2.98
CA ARG A 352 -9.85 -22.77 -2.53
C ARG A 352 -8.66 -22.79 -1.57
N ASN A 353 -8.66 -23.72 -0.61
CA ASN A 353 -7.59 -23.83 0.36
C ASN A 353 -6.25 -24.19 -0.33
N ALA A 354 -6.27 -25.22 -1.18
CA ALA A 354 -5.09 -25.64 -1.95
C ALA A 354 -4.58 -24.56 -2.91
N ALA A 355 -5.47 -23.80 -3.56
CA ALA A 355 -5.11 -22.68 -4.43
C ALA A 355 -4.40 -21.54 -3.68
N ILE A 356 -4.92 -21.16 -2.50
CA ILE A 356 -4.29 -20.13 -1.66
C ILE A 356 -2.93 -20.64 -1.15
N THR A 357 -2.85 -21.89 -0.70
CA THR A 357 -1.58 -22.51 -0.29
C THR A 357 -0.57 -22.53 -1.44
N ALA A 358 -0.99 -22.84 -2.68
CA ALA A 358 -0.10 -22.86 -3.84
C ALA A 358 0.47 -21.47 -4.15
N PHE A 359 -0.36 -20.44 -4.07
CA PHE A 359 0.08 -19.06 -4.22
C PHE A 359 1.11 -18.66 -3.15
N VAL A 360 0.88 -19.03 -1.89
CA VAL A 360 1.83 -18.76 -0.80
C VAL A 360 3.14 -19.49 -1.01
N VAL A 361 3.11 -20.77 -1.38
CA VAL A 361 4.33 -21.56 -1.64
C VAL A 361 5.10 -21.01 -2.84
N ALA A 362 4.42 -20.60 -3.92
CA ALA A 362 5.05 -19.91 -5.04
C ALA A 362 5.71 -18.60 -4.61
N GLY A 363 5.07 -17.85 -3.71
CA GLY A 363 5.66 -16.66 -3.09
C GLY A 363 6.93 -16.96 -2.28
N LEU A 364 6.94 -18.06 -1.51
CA LEU A 364 8.15 -18.49 -0.78
C LEU A 364 9.30 -18.86 -1.74
N ILE A 365 9.00 -19.54 -2.84
CA ILE A 365 9.99 -19.86 -3.88
C ILE A 365 10.53 -18.59 -4.55
N TYR A 366 9.65 -17.61 -4.83
CA TYR A 366 10.06 -16.31 -5.36
C TYR A 366 11.00 -15.57 -4.40
N VAL A 367 10.64 -15.51 -3.12
CA VAL A 367 11.47 -14.86 -2.08
C VAL A 367 12.82 -15.56 -1.95
N ASP A 368 12.85 -16.89 -1.95
CA ASP A 368 14.09 -17.65 -1.95
C ASP A 368 14.98 -17.31 -3.16
N ARG A 369 14.39 -17.16 -4.35
CA ARG A 369 15.15 -16.74 -5.54
C ARG A 369 15.72 -15.32 -5.42
N VAL A 370 14.98 -14.39 -4.82
CA VAL A 370 15.48 -13.04 -4.55
C VAL A 370 16.63 -13.07 -3.54
N MET A 371 16.52 -13.92 -2.51
CA MET A 371 17.59 -14.12 -1.51
C MET A 371 18.84 -14.73 -2.14
N ASP A 372 18.72 -15.72 -3.02
CA ASP A 372 19.84 -16.35 -3.74
C ASP A 372 20.67 -15.33 -4.58
N VAL A 373 20.08 -14.20 -4.98
CA VAL A 373 20.74 -13.14 -5.78
C VAL A 373 21.41 -12.09 -4.89
N TRP A 374 21.21 -12.13 -3.57
CA TRP A 374 21.74 -11.16 -2.62
C TRP A 374 23.26 -11.02 -2.65
N LYS A 375 23.97 -12.14 -2.64
CA LYS A 375 25.44 -12.14 -2.65
C LYS A 375 26.01 -11.61 -3.97
N PRO A 376 25.60 -12.11 -5.15
CA PRO A 376 26.01 -11.51 -6.44
C PRO A 376 25.70 -10.02 -6.56
N TYR A 377 24.58 -9.56 -6.01
CA TYR A 377 24.21 -8.13 -5.98
C TYR A 377 25.16 -7.32 -5.08
N THR A 378 25.41 -7.81 -3.86
CA THR A 378 26.24 -7.14 -2.85
C THR A 378 27.70 -7.03 -3.29
N ASP A 379 28.23 -8.09 -3.91
CA ASP A 379 29.62 -8.17 -4.39
C ASP A 379 29.85 -7.41 -5.71
N SER A 380 28.80 -6.86 -6.33
CA SER A 380 28.94 -6.08 -7.56
C SER A 380 29.75 -4.80 -7.32
N SER A 381 30.53 -4.39 -8.32
CA SER A 381 31.36 -3.18 -8.26
C SER A 381 30.56 -1.87 -8.17
N TYR A 382 29.24 -1.93 -8.40
CA TYR A 382 28.34 -0.79 -8.22
C TYR A 382 27.90 -0.66 -6.75
N ILE A 383 27.63 -1.78 -6.08
CA ILE A 383 27.11 -1.82 -4.70
C ILE A 383 28.23 -1.83 -3.65
N ASN A 384 29.39 -2.42 -3.97
CA ASN A 384 30.60 -2.39 -3.16
C ASN A 384 30.38 -2.82 -1.69
N GLY A 385 29.64 -3.91 -1.47
CA GLY A 385 29.41 -4.46 -0.13
C GLY A 385 28.42 -3.67 0.73
N ARG A 386 27.68 -2.71 0.16
CA ARG A 386 26.70 -1.87 0.88
C ARG A 386 25.31 -2.00 0.29
N PRO A 387 24.63 -3.15 0.50
CA PRO A 387 23.42 -3.50 -0.24
C PRO A 387 22.21 -2.64 0.11
N ILE A 388 22.11 -2.09 1.33
CA ILE A 388 21.01 -1.20 1.70
C ILE A 388 21.31 0.23 1.24
N ALA A 389 20.56 0.69 0.25
CA ALA A 389 20.75 2.00 -0.32
C ALA A 389 20.32 3.12 0.63
N THR A 390 21.04 4.25 0.56
CA THR A 390 20.79 5.45 1.38
C THR A 390 20.21 6.60 0.56
N ILE A 391 20.34 6.54 -0.76
CA ILE A 391 19.95 7.59 -1.70
C ILE A 391 19.44 7.01 -3.02
N GLY A 392 18.57 7.74 -3.71
CA GLY A 392 18.10 7.40 -5.06
C GLY A 392 17.02 6.32 -5.08
N SER A 393 16.43 6.10 -6.26
CA SER A 393 15.41 5.07 -6.49
C SER A 393 15.94 3.77 -7.09
N GLN A 394 17.17 3.80 -7.61
CA GLN A 394 17.90 2.68 -8.18
C GLN A 394 19.40 3.04 -8.25
N THR A 395 20.25 2.03 -8.35
CA THR A 395 21.69 2.22 -8.53
C THR A 395 22.01 2.62 -9.98
N PRO A 396 22.62 3.80 -10.24
CA PRO A 396 22.93 4.23 -11.60
C PRO A 396 23.95 3.30 -12.29
N GLY A 397 23.62 2.86 -13.51
CA GLY A 397 24.49 2.02 -14.32
C GLY A 397 24.51 0.53 -13.94
N LEU A 398 23.77 0.12 -12.92
CA LEU A 398 23.56 -1.28 -12.60
C LEU A 398 22.65 -1.91 -13.67
N ASN A 399 23.24 -2.70 -14.57
CA ASN A 399 22.51 -3.48 -15.56
C ASN A 399 22.55 -4.94 -15.16
N GLY A 400 21.44 -5.45 -14.62
CA GLY A 400 21.31 -6.81 -14.11
C GLY A 400 20.22 -7.61 -14.80
N ASP A 401 20.04 -8.87 -14.41
CA ASP A 401 18.82 -9.58 -14.74
C ASP A 401 17.63 -9.01 -13.93
N TYR A 402 16.42 -9.49 -14.24
CA TYR A 402 15.21 -9.08 -13.52
C TYR A 402 15.33 -9.18 -11.99
N TRP A 403 16.06 -10.17 -11.49
CA TRP A 403 16.20 -10.42 -10.06
C TRP A 403 17.11 -9.40 -9.39
N VAL A 404 18.25 -9.08 -10.00
CA VAL A 404 19.18 -8.04 -9.54
C VAL A 404 18.50 -6.68 -9.53
N GLU A 405 17.82 -6.30 -10.63
CA GLU A 405 17.09 -5.02 -10.71
C GLU A 405 15.95 -4.94 -9.69
N THR A 406 15.23 -6.05 -9.46
CA THR A 406 14.15 -6.09 -8.48
C THR A 406 14.69 -5.96 -7.06
N LEU A 407 15.81 -6.61 -6.76
CA LEU A 407 16.47 -6.51 -5.47
C LEU A 407 16.99 -5.10 -5.22
N ASP A 408 17.65 -4.48 -6.20
CA ASP A 408 18.10 -3.08 -6.15
C ASP A 408 16.94 -2.13 -5.84
N ARG A 409 15.86 -2.16 -6.64
CA ARG A 409 14.68 -1.31 -6.37
C ARG A 409 14.09 -1.55 -4.99
N PHE A 410 14.10 -2.80 -4.51
CA PHE A 410 13.60 -3.13 -3.19
C PHE A 410 14.48 -2.52 -2.10
N THR A 411 15.81 -2.65 -2.15
CA THR A 411 16.72 -2.09 -1.14
C THR A 411 16.65 -0.56 -1.08
N HIS A 412 16.42 0.10 -2.21
CA HIS A 412 16.15 1.53 -2.30
C HIS A 412 14.79 1.94 -1.68
N LEU A 413 13.77 1.08 -1.73
CA LEU A 413 12.44 1.38 -1.19
C LEU A 413 12.29 1.13 0.31
N ILE A 414 13.05 0.22 0.92
CA ILE A 414 12.83 -0.23 2.31
C ILE A 414 12.76 0.95 3.28
N LEU A 415 13.79 1.81 3.32
CA LEU A 415 13.89 2.87 4.32
C LEU A 415 12.89 4.01 4.11
N PRO A 416 12.73 4.57 2.90
CA PRO A 416 11.68 5.55 2.63
C PRO A 416 10.28 5.02 2.96
N THR A 417 10.00 3.75 2.63
CA THR A 417 8.70 3.13 2.89
C THR A 417 8.48 2.95 4.39
N ILE A 418 9.46 2.49 5.17
CA ILE A 418 9.35 2.38 6.63
C ILE A 418 9.12 3.76 7.24
N ALA A 419 9.83 4.81 6.80
CA ALA A 419 9.65 6.16 7.30
C ALA A 419 8.19 6.64 7.11
N LEU A 420 7.62 6.46 5.91
CA LEU A 420 6.24 6.82 5.60
C LEU A 420 5.21 5.94 6.34
N ILE A 421 5.48 4.64 6.49
CA ILE A 421 4.64 3.72 7.25
C ILE A 421 4.56 4.16 8.70
N LEU A 422 5.69 4.43 9.37
CA LEU A 422 5.71 4.75 10.79
C LEU A 422 4.89 5.99 11.14
N ILE A 423 4.93 7.01 10.28
CA ILE A 423 4.15 8.23 10.42
C ILE A 423 2.65 7.93 10.31
N SER A 424 2.27 7.20 9.25
CA SER A 424 0.86 6.92 8.94
C SER A 424 0.26 5.86 9.87
N PHE A 425 1.07 4.92 10.34
CA PHE A 425 0.68 3.79 11.18
C PHE A 425 0.04 4.27 12.48
N ALA A 426 0.62 5.28 13.14
CA ALA A 426 0.09 5.81 14.39
C ALA A 426 -1.32 6.40 14.21
N SER A 427 -1.51 7.18 13.14
CA SER A 427 -2.81 7.77 12.79
C SER A 427 -3.84 6.69 12.49
N TYR A 428 -3.53 5.73 11.61
CA TYR A 428 -4.47 4.66 11.27
C TYR A 428 -4.80 3.75 12.45
N THR A 429 -3.83 3.44 13.32
CA THR A 429 -4.06 2.67 14.55
C THR A 429 -5.01 3.40 15.47
N ARG A 430 -4.81 4.70 15.69
CA ARG A 430 -5.66 5.53 16.56
C ARG A 430 -7.08 5.65 16.02
N TYR A 431 -7.23 5.98 14.73
CA TYR A 431 -8.55 6.16 14.11
C TYR A 431 -9.33 4.84 14.04
N SER A 432 -8.69 3.74 13.64
CA SER A 432 -9.35 2.44 13.59
C SER A 432 -9.76 1.93 14.97
N ARG A 433 -8.93 2.13 16.00
CA ARG A 433 -9.26 1.80 17.39
C ARG A 433 -10.46 2.62 17.87
N ALA A 434 -10.44 3.94 17.69
CA ALA A 434 -11.52 4.83 18.13
C ALA A 434 -12.84 4.49 17.44
N SER A 435 -12.83 4.32 16.11
CA SER A 435 -14.02 4.00 15.34
C SER A 435 -14.61 2.63 15.71
N LEU A 436 -13.76 1.61 15.95
CA LEU A 436 -14.26 0.31 16.39
C LEU A 436 -14.91 0.39 17.78
N LEU A 437 -14.29 1.09 18.73
CA LEU A 437 -14.87 1.24 20.08
C LEU A 437 -16.19 2.01 20.04
N GLU A 438 -16.30 3.06 19.22
CA GLU A 438 -17.55 3.80 19.02
C GLU A 438 -18.64 2.89 18.45
N VAL A 439 -18.33 2.15 17.38
CA VAL A 439 -19.26 1.23 16.73
C VAL A 439 -19.70 0.11 17.67
N MET A 440 -18.79 -0.44 18.46
CA MET A 440 -19.08 -1.53 19.42
C MET A 440 -20.05 -1.11 20.55
N ASN A 441 -20.21 0.19 20.77
CA ASN A 441 -21.12 0.77 21.75
C ASN A 441 -22.51 1.11 21.17
N GLN A 442 -22.74 0.91 19.87
CA GLN A 442 -24.02 1.21 19.21
C GLN A 442 -25.12 0.19 19.56
N ASP A 443 -26.37 0.64 19.55
CA ASP A 443 -27.52 -0.18 19.95
C ASP A 443 -27.72 -1.41 19.05
N TYR A 444 -27.45 -1.29 17.74
CA TYR A 444 -27.59 -2.43 16.83
C TYR A 444 -26.57 -3.56 17.14
N ILE A 445 -25.41 -3.24 17.73
CA ILE A 445 -24.45 -4.23 18.21
C ILE A 445 -24.98 -4.93 19.46
N ARG A 446 -25.59 -4.17 20.39
CA ARG A 446 -26.28 -4.74 21.56
C ARG A 446 -27.41 -5.66 21.15
N THR A 447 -28.22 -5.27 20.16
CA THR A 447 -29.27 -6.12 19.59
C THR A 447 -28.69 -7.39 18.95
N ALA A 448 -27.58 -7.29 18.22
CA ALA A 448 -26.91 -8.44 17.62
C ALA A 448 -26.42 -9.45 18.69
N ARG A 449 -25.87 -8.95 19.81
CA ARG A 449 -25.50 -9.79 20.97
C ARG A 449 -26.72 -10.39 21.66
N ALA A 450 -27.80 -9.61 21.85
CA ALA A 450 -29.05 -10.08 22.45
C ALA A 450 -29.72 -11.20 21.63
N LYS A 451 -29.52 -11.21 20.31
CA LYS A 451 -29.94 -12.31 19.42
C LYS A 451 -29.07 -13.59 19.54
N GLY A 452 -28.05 -13.61 20.41
CA GLY A 452 -27.19 -14.76 20.63
C GLY A 452 -26.14 -14.99 19.53
N LEU A 453 -25.85 -14.00 18.69
CA LEU A 453 -24.81 -14.13 17.65
C LEU A 453 -23.43 -14.28 18.30
N PRO A 454 -22.55 -15.15 17.77
CA PRO A 454 -21.20 -15.31 18.31
C PRO A 454 -20.39 -14.02 18.13
N GLU A 455 -19.54 -13.68 19.11
CA GLU A 455 -18.81 -12.40 19.12
C GLU A 455 -17.96 -12.21 17.84
N ARG A 456 -17.41 -13.28 17.26
CA ARG A 456 -16.71 -13.22 15.97
C ARG A 456 -17.60 -12.67 14.84
N VAL A 457 -18.88 -13.04 14.80
CA VAL A 457 -19.83 -12.54 13.80
C VAL A 457 -20.22 -11.09 14.13
N VAL A 458 -20.46 -10.78 15.40
CA VAL A 458 -20.72 -9.40 15.86
C VAL A 458 -19.57 -8.48 15.44
N THR A 459 -18.33 -8.86 15.73
CA THR A 459 -17.14 -8.09 15.39
C THR A 459 -16.91 -8.00 13.88
N VAL A 460 -16.75 -9.13 13.18
CA VAL A 460 -16.29 -9.11 11.78
C VAL A 460 -17.38 -8.63 10.83
N ARG A 461 -18.63 -9.03 11.06
CA ARG A 461 -19.74 -8.75 10.13
C ARG A 461 -20.48 -7.46 10.46
N HIS A 462 -20.67 -7.15 11.75
CA HIS A 462 -21.50 -6.01 12.18
C HIS A 462 -20.69 -4.81 12.63
N ALA A 463 -19.58 -4.99 13.35
CA ALA A 463 -18.79 -3.86 13.84
C ALA A 463 -17.73 -3.39 12.83
N PHE A 464 -16.84 -4.29 12.39
CA PHE A 464 -15.68 -3.95 11.57
C PHE A 464 -16.05 -3.24 10.28
N ARG A 465 -17.04 -3.75 9.53
CA ARG A 465 -17.48 -3.14 8.28
C ARG A 465 -17.96 -1.70 8.47
N ASN A 466 -18.62 -1.41 9.59
CA ASN A 466 -19.13 -0.08 9.90
C ASN A 466 -18.03 0.83 10.46
N ALA A 467 -17.06 0.28 11.19
CA ALA A 467 -15.89 1.00 11.68
C ALA A 467 -14.92 1.43 10.56
N LEU A 468 -15.02 0.82 9.36
CA LEU A 468 -14.26 1.25 8.19
C LEU A 468 -14.85 2.47 7.49
N ILE A 469 -16.10 2.87 7.78
CA ILE A 469 -16.75 3.98 7.05
C ILE A 469 -15.98 5.30 7.21
N PRO A 470 -15.58 5.73 8.43
CA PRO A 470 -14.79 6.96 8.58
C PRO A 470 -13.41 6.84 7.93
N LEU A 471 -12.78 5.65 8.01
CA LEU A 471 -11.47 5.41 7.43
C LEU A 471 -11.49 5.47 5.90
N ALA A 472 -12.56 5.00 5.27
CA ALA A 472 -12.74 5.05 3.83
C ALA A 472 -12.83 6.48 3.29
N THR A 473 -13.09 7.45 4.16
CA THR A 473 -13.06 8.90 3.86
C THR A 473 -11.68 9.50 4.02
N ILE A 474 -10.98 9.12 5.09
CA ILE A 474 -9.68 9.69 5.44
C ILE A 474 -8.60 9.18 4.48
N ILE A 475 -8.61 7.88 4.13
CA ILE A 475 -7.57 7.24 3.32
C ILE A 475 -7.35 7.94 1.96
N PRO A 476 -8.37 8.23 1.13
CA PRO A 476 -8.13 8.91 -0.14
C PRO A 476 -7.52 10.31 0.02
N LEU A 477 -7.96 11.06 1.04
CA LEU A 477 -7.44 12.40 1.33
C LEU A 477 -5.99 12.34 1.80
N ASP A 478 -5.65 11.40 2.68
CA ASP A 478 -4.29 11.17 3.16
C ASP A 478 -3.36 10.76 2.02
N ILE A 479 -3.82 9.89 1.10
CA ILE A 479 -3.05 9.53 -0.10
C ILE A 479 -2.73 10.79 -0.91
N ALA A 480 -3.73 11.60 -1.24
CA ALA A 480 -3.51 12.82 -2.01
C ALA A 480 -2.62 13.84 -1.26
N ALA A 481 -2.77 13.96 0.05
CA ALA A 481 -1.91 14.80 0.88
C ALA A 481 -0.46 14.29 0.93
N LEU A 482 -0.24 12.97 0.94
CA LEU A 482 1.11 12.39 0.95
C LEU A 482 1.87 12.62 -0.36
N PHE A 483 1.18 12.73 -1.51
CA PHE A 483 1.83 13.18 -2.75
C PHE A 483 2.35 14.62 -2.63
N GLY A 484 1.67 15.46 -1.84
CA GLY A 484 2.11 16.81 -1.51
C GLY A 484 3.14 16.88 -0.37
N GLY A 485 3.12 15.91 0.55
CA GLY A 485 3.88 15.93 1.82
C GLY A 485 5.10 15.01 1.85
N ALA A 486 5.27 14.11 0.88
CA ALA A 486 6.43 13.22 0.78
C ALA A 486 7.73 13.96 0.45
N ILE A 487 7.67 15.27 0.16
CA ILE A 487 8.83 16.14 -0.12
C ILE A 487 9.97 15.92 0.86
N ILE A 488 9.67 15.84 2.16
CA ILE A 488 10.70 15.67 3.20
C ILE A 488 11.40 14.32 3.06
N THR A 489 10.64 13.24 2.93
CA THR A 489 11.19 11.89 2.77
C THR A 489 11.98 11.77 1.46
N GLU A 490 11.42 12.29 0.36
CA GLU A 490 12.10 12.29 -0.94
C GLU A 490 13.42 13.06 -0.88
N ARG A 491 13.48 14.20 -0.18
CA ARG A 491 14.70 14.98 -0.03
C ARG A 491 15.77 14.26 0.79
N ILE A 492 15.40 13.61 1.90
CA ILE A 492 16.35 12.94 2.81
C ILE A 492 16.99 11.71 2.14
N PHE A 493 16.19 10.97 1.37
CA PHE A 493 16.63 9.80 0.61
C PHE A 493 16.98 10.12 -0.84
N SER A 494 17.03 11.40 -1.23
CA SER A 494 17.33 11.84 -2.60
C SER A 494 16.54 11.06 -3.68
N TRP A 495 15.27 10.80 -3.38
CA TRP A 495 14.35 10.07 -4.25
C TRP A 495 13.91 11.01 -5.38
N SER A 496 14.06 10.56 -6.63
CA SER A 496 13.68 11.36 -7.81
C SER A 496 12.16 11.33 -8.03
N GLY A 497 11.44 12.03 -7.16
CA GLY A 497 9.99 12.18 -7.21
C GLY A 497 9.53 13.61 -7.42
N MET A 498 8.22 13.80 -7.36
CA MET A 498 7.52 15.08 -7.54
C MET A 498 7.96 16.13 -6.52
N GLY A 499 8.19 15.74 -5.27
CA GLY A 499 8.63 16.64 -4.22
C GLY A 499 10.07 17.10 -4.39
N SER A 500 10.96 16.20 -4.86
CA SER A 500 12.32 16.60 -5.23
C SER A 500 12.33 17.57 -6.42
N LEU A 501 11.51 17.32 -7.45
CA LEU A 501 11.33 18.25 -8.57
C LEU A 501 10.89 19.63 -8.07
N PHE A 502 9.87 19.69 -7.22
CA PHE A 502 9.38 20.93 -6.63
C PHE A 502 10.46 21.70 -5.85
N ILE A 503 11.24 21.02 -4.99
CA ILE A 503 12.31 21.68 -4.20
C ILE A 503 13.44 22.18 -5.10
N HIS A 504 13.84 21.40 -6.11
CA HIS A 504 14.86 21.84 -7.07
C HIS A 504 14.40 23.05 -7.87
N SER A 505 13.16 23.05 -8.38
CA SER A 505 12.59 24.17 -9.11
C SER A 505 12.38 25.40 -8.24
N LEU A 506 12.04 25.25 -6.96
CA LEU A 506 12.01 26.35 -6.00
C LEU A 506 13.40 26.98 -5.81
N GLY A 507 14.43 26.14 -5.60
CA GLY A 507 15.81 26.62 -5.45
C GLY A 507 16.32 27.31 -6.71
N ALA A 508 15.96 26.79 -7.88
CA ALA A 508 16.32 27.36 -9.17
C ALA A 508 15.37 28.46 -9.66
N LYS A 509 14.35 28.83 -8.87
CA LYS A 509 13.39 29.90 -9.18
C LYS A 509 12.68 29.71 -10.53
N ASP A 510 12.33 28.45 -10.81
CA ASP A 510 11.69 28.02 -12.03
C ASP A 510 10.18 27.81 -11.79
N ALA A 511 9.36 28.77 -12.23
CA ALA A 511 7.94 28.82 -11.90
C ALA A 511 7.11 27.74 -12.60
N ASP A 512 7.47 27.37 -13.83
CA ASP A 512 6.64 26.48 -14.66
C ASP A 512 6.56 25.04 -14.09
N PRO A 513 7.68 24.37 -13.72
CA PRO A 513 7.62 23.08 -13.04
C PRO A 513 6.91 23.12 -11.69
N ILE A 514 7.06 24.22 -10.94
CA ILE A 514 6.36 24.40 -9.65
C ILE A 514 4.84 24.42 -9.88
N MET A 515 4.38 25.18 -10.87
CA MET A 515 2.96 25.24 -11.23
C MET A 515 2.43 23.90 -11.73
N GLY A 516 3.23 23.17 -12.50
CA GLY A 516 2.95 21.79 -12.91
C GLY A 516 2.75 20.86 -11.70
N TYR A 517 3.64 20.94 -10.70
CA TYR A 517 3.51 20.20 -9.45
C TYR A 517 2.20 20.51 -8.70
N PHE A 518 1.87 21.79 -8.53
CA PHE A 518 0.63 22.21 -7.86
C PHE A 518 -0.62 21.76 -8.61
N LEU A 519 -0.60 21.80 -9.95
CA LEU A 519 -1.71 21.32 -10.77
C LEU A 519 -1.92 19.82 -10.56
N VAL A 520 -0.85 19.02 -10.53
CA VAL A 520 -0.93 17.57 -10.30
C VAL A 520 -1.46 17.26 -8.90
N VAL A 521 -0.88 17.85 -7.86
CA VAL A 521 -1.31 17.62 -6.46
C VAL A 521 -2.75 18.09 -6.24
N GLY A 522 -3.10 19.27 -6.76
CA GLY A 522 -4.46 19.81 -6.68
C GLY A 522 -5.47 18.94 -7.42
N THR A 523 -5.15 18.47 -8.63
CA THR A 523 -6.00 17.53 -9.38
C THR A 523 -6.17 16.21 -8.62
N LEU A 524 -5.10 15.68 -8.03
CA LEU A 524 -5.17 14.46 -7.23
C LEU A 524 -6.06 14.63 -5.99
N LEU A 525 -6.00 15.79 -5.32
CA LEU A 525 -6.90 16.12 -4.21
C LEU A 525 -8.35 16.20 -4.65
N VAL A 526 -8.63 16.78 -5.82
CA VAL A 526 -9.98 16.79 -6.39
C VAL A 526 -10.47 15.37 -6.68
N LEU A 527 -9.63 14.53 -7.30
CA LEU A 527 -9.93 13.12 -7.55
C LEU A 527 -10.17 12.35 -6.25
N ALA A 528 -9.34 12.55 -5.22
CA ALA A 528 -9.52 11.94 -3.91
C ALA A 528 -10.85 12.35 -3.26
N ASN A 529 -11.22 13.63 -3.33
CA ASN A 529 -12.51 14.11 -2.83
C ASN A 529 -13.71 13.46 -3.55
N ILE A 530 -13.59 13.24 -4.87
CA ILE A 530 -14.61 12.54 -5.64
C ILE A 530 -14.70 11.07 -5.20
N VAL A 531 -13.56 10.41 -4.99
CA VAL A 531 -13.52 9.04 -4.47
C VAL A 531 -14.21 8.96 -3.11
N VAL A 532 -13.96 9.92 -2.22
CA VAL A 532 -14.63 10.03 -0.92
C VAL A 532 -16.15 10.10 -1.08
N ASP A 533 -16.65 10.94 -1.98
CA ASP A 533 -18.09 11.06 -2.21
C ASP A 533 -18.71 9.75 -2.70
N PHE A 534 -18.03 9.05 -3.61
CA PHE A 534 -18.48 7.75 -4.08
C PHE A 534 -18.49 6.70 -2.97
N VAL A 535 -17.46 6.70 -2.13
CA VAL A 535 -17.36 5.83 -0.96
C VAL A 535 -18.51 6.11 0.01
N TYR A 536 -18.78 7.38 0.33
CA TYR A 536 -19.92 7.76 1.17
C TYR A 536 -21.26 7.33 0.56
N ALA A 537 -21.49 7.59 -0.73
CA ALA A 537 -22.73 7.22 -1.42
C ALA A 537 -22.92 5.69 -1.52
N ALA A 538 -21.83 4.92 -1.56
CA ALA A 538 -21.88 3.47 -1.53
C ALA A 538 -22.11 2.89 -0.13
N LEU A 539 -21.57 3.54 0.90
CA LEU A 539 -21.62 3.09 2.29
C LEU A 539 -22.86 3.54 3.05
N ASP A 540 -23.44 4.70 2.73
CA ASP A 540 -24.68 5.19 3.34
C ASP A 540 -25.91 4.95 2.43
N PRO A 541 -26.72 3.90 2.70
CA PRO A 541 -27.93 3.64 1.93
C PRO A 541 -29.03 4.67 2.13
N ARG A 542 -28.96 5.56 3.13
CA ARG A 542 -29.98 6.60 3.39
C ARG A 542 -29.98 7.69 2.32
N ILE A 543 -28.81 7.96 1.73
CA ILE A 543 -28.65 8.91 0.62
C ILE A 543 -29.41 8.42 -0.64
N ARG A 544 -29.59 7.10 -0.78
CA ARG A 544 -30.37 6.50 -1.90
C ARG A 544 -31.89 6.62 -1.75
N VAL A 545 -32.40 6.97 -0.56
CA VAL A 545 -33.85 7.01 -0.28
C VAL A 545 -34.46 8.39 -0.55
N ASN A 546 -33.63 9.43 -0.65
CA ASN A 546 -34.07 10.82 -0.89
C ASN A 546 -33.70 11.33 -2.30
N ALA A 547 -33.52 10.43 -3.28
CA ALA A 547 -33.14 10.76 -4.67
C ALA A 547 -34.18 10.26 -5.68
#